data_AF-A0A0K1PQF4-F1
#
_entry.id   AF-A0A0K1PQF4-F1
#
_cell.length_a   1.000
_cell.length_b   1.000
_cell.length_c   1.000
_cell.angle_alpha   90.00
_cell.angle_beta   90.00
_cell.angle_gamma   90.00
#
_symmetry.space_group_name_H-M   'P 1'
#
loop_
_entity.id
_entity.type
_entity.pdbx_description
1 polymer ?
#
loop_
_entity_poly.entity_id
_entity_poly.type
_entity_poly.pdbx_seq_one_letter_code
_entity_poly.pdbx_strand_id
1 'polypeptide(L)'
;MDQALFLALSVMSEVDADAFIEAVIDTDLALALNASKYMEYGRDAVVSRLLTEVLSRAPGRQLFEDQLESALERGVETSRIHIPLLRELMKTGNMLAAAAVQQLVKLEGASSKRELFEELYTNRHDYNYCCNGIVKALLPHLEVTDIAAILELVERAEKLPEEETESEVAEEDVAGLVSACGQLLVRFEVDAIRSAFLPGGTTAPISRVRADVLCRLLIDRYSTSTLILAGELLLAGVVSAATSIWFISRFAKEELSWSSFDVRHVDRLLEMIRSGEKLGWPVRALYALCRNRPDLAERLATLPRSSSVVCDAIVLFCRSNDDELAFDVLRQLVGLSAEQRHHEPLHFVAQLDLSWKRTGKLLIDLLKLRDATVAGPVLERALDEEVAGVELGPIGWWTDWLVESASDGDEHAWFADRLSRFLVAHMSADQKSRLVASFADVGVVYKRVLARTVFMRMSDLSSDAFAETELLFLIDELHVPADSFYGHLLGGIATERFVIERLVPIVTSEASRFQKNLRAVIRTAGLRHGRRYLSRS
;
A
#
# COMPACT_ATOMS: atom_id res chain seq x y z
N MET A 1 7.41 4.15 -34.22
CA MET A 1 7.02 5.37 -34.97
C MET A 1 7.92 6.55 -34.55
N ASP A 2 8.36 6.57 -33.30
CA ASP A 2 9.07 7.67 -32.63
C ASP A 2 10.46 8.01 -33.19
N GLN A 3 11.21 7.02 -33.71
CA GLN A 3 12.52 7.24 -34.33
C GLN A 3 12.44 8.14 -35.58
N ALA A 4 11.37 8.03 -36.37
CA ALA A 4 11.22 8.76 -37.63
C ALA A 4 10.98 10.27 -37.41
N LEU A 5 10.39 10.65 -36.27
CA LEU A 5 10.07 12.05 -35.94
C LEU A 5 11.33 12.90 -35.77
N PHE A 6 12.32 12.42 -35.01
CA PHE A 6 13.52 13.20 -34.70
C PHE A 6 14.68 12.96 -35.66
N LEU A 7 14.68 11.84 -36.41
CA LEU A 7 15.55 11.68 -37.58
C LEU A 7 15.22 12.72 -38.67
N ALA A 8 13.94 13.10 -38.81
CA ALA A 8 13.51 14.11 -39.78
C ALA A 8 14.05 15.52 -39.48
N LEU A 9 14.38 15.83 -38.22
CA LEU A 9 14.97 17.13 -37.85
C LEU A 9 16.31 17.39 -38.54
N SER A 10 17.08 16.33 -38.81
CA SER A 10 18.38 16.44 -39.48
C SER A 10 18.31 16.86 -40.95
N VAL A 11 17.12 16.76 -41.57
CA VAL A 11 16.88 17.12 -42.97
C VAL A 11 16.03 18.39 -43.13
N MET A 12 15.62 19.03 -42.02
CA MET A 12 14.82 20.25 -42.01
C MET A 12 15.70 21.50 -41.96
N SER A 13 15.14 22.65 -42.39
CA SER A 13 15.79 23.95 -42.12
C SER A 13 15.76 24.23 -40.61
N GLU A 14 16.69 25.05 -40.11
CA GLU A 14 16.78 25.38 -38.68
C GLU A 14 15.46 25.96 -38.13
N VAL A 15 14.80 26.82 -38.92
CA VAL A 15 13.50 27.42 -38.56
C VAL A 15 12.37 26.39 -38.50
N ASP A 16 12.31 25.48 -39.47
CA ASP A 16 11.26 24.44 -39.48
C ASP A 16 11.48 23.39 -38.40
N ALA A 17 12.75 23.06 -38.13
CA ALA A 17 13.15 22.16 -37.04
C ALA A 17 12.75 22.73 -35.67
N ASP A 18 13.00 24.02 -35.44
CA ASP A 18 12.60 24.71 -34.21
C ASP A 18 11.09 24.73 -34.01
N ALA A 19 10.33 25.08 -35.06
CA ALA A 19 8.87 25.10 -35.01
C ALA A 19 8.26 23.71 -34.78
N PHE A 20 8.87 22.67 -35.36
CA PHE A 20 8.46 21.30 -35.15
C PHE A 20 8.72 20.84 -33.72
N ILE A 21 9.89 21.14 -33.14
CA ILE A 21 10.21 20.80 -31.76
C ILE A 21 9.20 21.46 -30.81
N GLU A 22 8.86 22.74 -31.00
CA GLU A 22 7.82 23.41 -30.21
C GLU A 22 6.46 22.70 -30.30
N ALA A 23 6.04 22.35 -31.53
CA ALA A 23 4.77 21.64 -31.72
C ALA A 23 4.76 20.28 -31.00
N VAL A 24 5.88 19.55 -30.98
CA VAL A 24 5.98 18.28 -30.25
C VAL A 24 6.00 18.52 -28.73
N ILE A 25 6.72 19.52 -28.24
CA ILE A 25 6.76 19.90 -26.81
C ILE A 25 5.36 20.24 -26.28
N ASP A 26 4.59 21.00 -27.07
CA ASP A 26 3.23 21.40 -26.71
C ASP A 26 2.23 20.24 -26.79
N THR A 27 2.48 19.28 -27.68
CA THR A 27 1.61 18.11 -27.85
C THR A 27 1.91 17.01 -26.82
N ASP A 28 3.19 16.66 -26.65
CA ASP A 28 3.66 15.57 -25.80
C ASP A 28 5.15 15.75 -25.43
N LEU A 29 5.39 16.40 -24.29
CA LEU A 29 6.73 16.64 -23.77
C LEU A 29 7.48 15.34 -23.40
N ALA A 30 6.78 14.27 -22.99
CA ALA A 30 7.41 13.00 -22.66
C ALA A 30 7.95 12.31 -23.92
N LEU A 31 7.20 12.38 -25.02
CA LEU A 31 7.65 11.94 -26.33
C LEU A 31 8.86 12.76 -26.80
N ALA A 32 8.82 14.10 -26.64
CA ALA A 32 9.94 14.97 -27.00
C ALA A 32 11.23 14.60 -26.25
N LEU A 33 11.14 14.39 -24.92
CA LEU A 33 12.26 13.94 -24.10
C LEU A 33 12.81 12.59 -24.57
N ASN A 34 11.93 11.61 -24.80
CA ASN A 34 12.33 10.26 -25.24
C ASN A 34 12.97 10.25 -26.62
N ALA A 35 12.57 11.16 -27.50
CA ALA A 35 13.08 11.23 -28.85
C ALA A 35 14.38 12.03 -28.96
N SER A 36 14.71 12.87 -27.97
CA SER A 36 15.94 13.67 -27.93
C SER A 36 17.24 12.86 -28.07
N LYS A 37 17.27 11.60 -27.58
CA LYS A 37 18.43 10.70 -27.72
C LYS A 37 18.78 10.31 -29.16
N TYR A 38 17.84 10.48 -30.10
CA TYR A 38 18.09 10.20 -31.52
C TYR A 38 18.67 11.41 -32.28
N MET A 39 18.89 12.54 -31.60
CA MET A 39 19.48 13.73 -32.23
C MET A 39 21.01 13.66 -32.26
N GLU A 40 21.58 13.80 -33.46
CA GLU A 40 23.03 13.79 -33.66
C GLU A 40 23.68 15.19 -33.49
N TYR A 41 22.97 16.26 -33.89
CA TYR A 41 23.47 17.64 -33.86
C TYR A 41 22.58 18.54 -32.98
N GLY A 42 23.18 19.50 -32.28
CA GLY A 42 22.44 20.48 -31.46
C GLY A 42 21.72 19.91 -30.23
N ARG A 43 21.87 18.60 -29.96
CA ARG A 43 21.18 17.87 -28.87
C ARG A 43 21.26 18.57 -27.52
N ASP A 44 22.43 19.05 -27.15
CA ASP A 44 22.69 19.76 -25.89
C ASP A 44 21.80 21.01 -25.71
N ALA A 45 21.58 21.79 -26.77
CA ALA A 45 20.70 22.96 -26.73
C ALA A 45 19.22 22.54 -26.62
N VAL A 46 18.83 21.50 -27.35
CA VAL A 46 17.45 20.98 -27.34
C VAL A 46 17.13 20.34 -25.99
N VAL A 47 18.02 19.51 -25.44
CA VAL A 47 17.86 18.93 -24.10
C VAL A 47 17.77 20.02 -23.05
N SER A 48 18.61 21.06 -23.11
CA SER A 48 18.50 22.21 -22.20
C SER A 48 17.12 22.88 -22.26
N ARG A 49 16.58 23.07 -23.48
CA ARG A 49 15.23 23.64 -23.69
C ARG A 49 14.13 22.72 -23.17
N LEU A 50 14.22 21.41 -23.42
CA LEU A 50 13.28 20.42 -22.90
C LEU A 50 13.28 20.38 -21.37
N LEU A 51 14.46 20.37 -20.72
CA LEU A 51 14.55 20.39 -19.25
C LEU A 51 14.01 21.69 -18.66
N THR A 52 14.23 22.82 -19.32
CA THR A 52 13.65 24.11 -18.92
C THR A 52 12.13 24.08 -19.00
N GLU A 53 11.58 23.44 -20.01
CA GLU A 53 10.13 23.29 -20.15
C GLU A 53 9.53 22.30 -19.14
N VAL A 54 10.27 21.26 -18.77
CA VAL A 54 9.88 20.38 -17.65
C VAL A 54 9.78 21.18 -16.36
N LEU A 55 10.75 22.06 -16.07
CA LEU A 55 10.76 22.95 -14.91
C LEU A 55 9.60 23.93 -14.92
N SER A 56 9.32 24.57 -16.07
CA SER A 56 8.23 25.56 -16.19
C SER A 56 6.86 24.93 -15.92
N ARG A 57 6.66 23.68 -16.35
CA ARG A 57 5.41 22.92 -16.16
C ARG A 57 5.33 22.21 -14.81
N ALA A 58 6.38 22.23 -13.98
CA ALA A 58 6.42 21.47 -12.72
C ALA A 58 5.33 21.86 -11.68
N PRO A 59 5.00 23.15 -11.45
CA PRO A 59 4.10 23.54 -10.36
C PRO A 59 2.60 23.28 -10.56
N GLY A 60 2.17 22.77 -11.72
CA GLY A 60 0.75 22.68 -12.12
C GLY A 60 0.18 21.27 -12.30
N ARG A 61 0.87 20.24 -11.79
CA ARG A 61 0.76 18.86 -12.29
C ARG A 61 -0.26 18.00 -11.54
N GLN A 62 -1.07 17.22 -12.28
CA GLN A 62 -1.99 16.19 -11.77
C GLN A 62 -1.69 14.82 -12.42
N LEU A 63 -1.58 13.78 -11.58
CA LEU A 63 -1.92 12.34 -11.73
C LEU A 63 -1.63 11.54 -13.03
N PHE A 64 -1.18 12.10 -14.14
CA PHE A 64 -0.93 11.38 -15.41
C PHE A 64 0.52 11.51 -15.91
N GLU A 65 1.48 11.64 -15.00
CA GLU A 65 2.85 12.06 -15.31
C GLU A 65 3.95 11.02 -15.16
N ASP A 66 3.61 9.77 -14.85
CA ASP A 66 4.55 8.65 -14.81
C ASP A 66 5.41 8.56 -16.09
N GLN A 67 4.89 9.05 -17.22
CA GLN A 67 5.58 9.06 -18.50
C GLN A 67 6.71 10.09 -18.59
N LEU A 68 6.60 11.26 -17.95
CA LEU A 68 7.62 12.31 -17.99
C LEU A 68 8.83 11.93 -17.13
N GLU A 69 8.57 11.40 -15.95
CA GLU A 69 9.61 10.92 -15.02
C GLU A 69 10.39 9.76 -15.65
N SER A 70 9.68 8.80 -16.23
CA SER A 70 10.30 7.71 -16.99
C SER A 70 11.08 8.21 -18.20
N ALA A 71 10.57 9.23 -18.91
CA ALA A 71 11.27 9.82 -20.06
C ALA A 71 12.55 10.54 -19.62
N LEU A 72 12.54 11.24 -18.48
CA LEU A 72 13.74 11.88 -17.93
C LEU A 72 14.75 10.85 -17.44
N GLU A 73 14.30 9.80 -16.74
CA GLU A 73 15.18 8.76 -16.18
C GLU A 73 15.89 7.95 -17.29
N ARG A 74 15.21 7.66 -18.40
CA ARG A 74 15.66 6.67 -19.41
C ARG A 74 15.73 7.18 -20.84
N GLY A 75 14.99 8.23 -21.16
CA GLY A 75 14.79 8.73 -22.52
C GLY A 75 15.75 9.82 -22.94
N VAL A 76 16.27 10.60 -21.98
CA VAL A 76 17.13 11.76 -22.25
C VAL A 76 18.60 11.38 -22.11
N GLU A 77 19.40 11.75 -23.11
CA GLU A 77 20.86 11.73 -23.04
C GLU A 77 21.38 13.08 -22.55
N THR A 78 21.83 13.11 -21.29
CA THR A 78 22.37 14.30 -20.67
C THR A 78 23.90 14.35 -20.80
N SER A 79 24.45 15.55 -20.97
CA SER A 79 25.87 15.88 -20.81
C SER A 79 26.12 16.83 -19.62
N ARG A 80 27.39 17.10 -19.30
CA ARG A 80 27.79 17.94 -18.14
C ARG A 80 27.23 19.36 -18.16
N ILE A 81 26.86 19.91 -19.32
CA ILE A 81 26.29 21.25 -19.40
C ILE A 81 24.90 21.33 -18.72
N HIS A 82 24.20 20.20 -18.61
CA HIS A 82 22.84 20.14 -18.04
C HIS A 82 22.83 20.02 -16.52
N ILE A 83 23.99 19.82 -15.88
CA ILE A 83 24.10 19.66 -14.42
C ILE A 83 23.35 20.76 -13.65
N PRO A 84 23.47 22.06 -13.99
CA PRO A 84 22.71 23.10 -13.30
C PRO A 84 21.19 22.91 -13.40
N LEU A 85 20.67 22.54 -14.57
CA LEU A 85 19.24 22.29 -14.77
C LEU A 85 18.76 21.04 -14.02
N LEU A 86 19.59 19.99 -13.95
CA LEU A 86 19.27 18.80 -13.16
C LEU A 86 19.20 19.13 -11.66
N ARG A 87 20.10 19.97 -11.14
CA ARG A 87 20.03 20.47 -9.76
C ARG A 87 18.81 21.35 -9.48
N GLU A 88 18.35 22.12 -10.46
CA GLU A 88 17.06 22.84 -10.32
C GLU A 88 15.88 21.88 -10.32
N LEU A 89 15.89 20.84 -11.17
CA LEU A 89 14.84 19.80 -11.18
C LEU A 89 14.79 19.00 -9.88
N MET A 90 15.91 18.81 -9.18
CA MET A 90 15.92 18.18 -7.86
C MET A 90 15.04 18.90 -6.84
N LYS A 91 14.87 20.22 -6.97
CA LYS A 91 14.07 21.03 -6.05
C LYS A 91 12.56 20.84 -6.24
N THR A 92 12.11 20.16 -7.30
CA THR A 92 10.67 19.91 -7.51
C THR A 92 10.11 18.82 -6.60
N GLY A 93 10.98 18.04 -5.96
CA GLY A 93 10.58 16.86 -5.19
C GLY A 93 9.96 15.73 -6.03
N ASN A 94 9.47 14.74 -5.31
CA ASN A 94 8.76 13.55 -5.78
C ASN A 94 9.54 12.77 -6.85
N MET A 95 8.83 12.03 -7.69
CA MET A 95 9.41 11.16 -8.70
C MET A 95 10.13 11.93 -9.84
N LEU A 96 9.79 13.19 -10.10
CA LEU A 96 10.51 14.02 -11.07
C LEU A 96 11.92 14.38 -10.58
N ALA A 97 12.05 14.81 -9.32
CA ALA A 97 13.35 15.03 -8.70
C ALA A 97 14.14 13.71 -8.62
N ALA A 98 13.46 12.59 -8.37
CA ALA A 98 14.09 11.27 -8.35
C ALA A 98 14.76 10.92 -9.69
N ALA A 99 14.08 11.18 -10.81
CA ALA A 99 14.64 10.99 -12.14
C ALA A 99 15.82 11.94 -12.43
N ALA A 100 15.75 13.19 -11.96
CA ALA A 100 16.82 14.17 -12.11
C ALA A 100 18.10 13.76 -11.37
N VAL A 101 18.00 13.27 -10.12
CA VAL A 101 19.16 12.76 -9.36
C VAL A 101 19.83 11.60 -10.07
N GLN A 102 19.05 10.66 -10.61
CA GLN A 102 19.64 9.53 -11.34
C GLN A 102 20.46 10.01 -12.56
N GLN A 103 20.00 11.04 -13.27
CA GLN A 103 20.78 11.65 -14.36
C GLN A 103 22.01 12.39 -13.84
N LEU A 104 21.91 13.14 -12.74
CA LEU A 104 23.04 13.83 -12.14
C LEU A 104 24.16 12.84 -11.75
N VAL A 105 23.82 11.74 -11.08
CA VAL A 105 24.80 10.73 -10.66
C VAL A 105 25.42 9.99 -11.84
N LYS A 106 24.70 9.78 -12.95
CA LYS A 106 25.31 9.24 -14.18
C LYS A 106 26.45 10.13 -14.69
N LEU A 107 26.38 11.44 -14.47
CA LEU A 107 27.38 12.42 -14.93
C LEU A 107 28.52 12.65 -13.95
N GLU A 108 28.21 12.72 -12.65
CA GLU A 108 29.17 13.05 -11.58
C GLU A 108 29.72 11.81 -10.84
N GLY A 109 29.01 10.68 -10.87
CA GLY A 109 29.39 9.45 -10.17
C GLY A 109 29.53 9.67 -8.67
N ALA A 110 30.60 9.15 -8.08
CA ALA A 110 30.82 9.21 -6.63
C ALA A 110 31.07 10.63 -6.07
N SER A 111 31.34 11.65 -6.91
CA SER A 111 31.57 13.01 -6.39
C SER A 111 30.29 13.67 -5.85
N SER A 112 29.10 13.20 -6.25
CA SER A 112 27.82 13.72 -5.76
C SER A 112 27.40 13.12 -4.41
N LYS A 113 28.10 12.11 -3.87
CA LYS A 113 27.70 11.40 -2.63
C LYS A 113 27.38 12.34 -1.47
N ARG A 114 28.27 13.31 -1.21
CA ARG A 114 28.10 14.26 -0.10
C ARG A 114 26.89 15.17 -0.29
N GLU A 115 26.69 15.68 -1.50
CA GLU A 115 25.52 16.50 -1.85
C GLU A 115 24.23 15.71 -1.62
N LEU A 116 24.19 14.46 -2.08
CA LEU A 116 22.99 13.63 -1.98
C LEU A 116 22.68 13.16 -0.55
N PHE A 117 23.68 13.00 0.32
CA PHE A 117 23.42 12.78 1.74
C PHE A 117 22.78 13.99 2.42
N GLU A 118 23.17 15.21 2.06
CA GLU A 118 22.49 16.42 2.56
C GLU A 118 21.08 16.57 1.99
N GLU A 119 20.87 16.20 0.72
CA GLU A 119 19.54 16.18 0.10
C GLU A 119 18.59 15.19 0.79
N LEU A 120 19.08 14.01 1.22
CA LEU A 120 18.28 13.07 2.02
C LEU A 120 17.78 13.69 3.33
N TYR A 121 18.61 14.48 4.01
CA TYR A 121 18.23 15.16 5.24
C TYR A 121 17.27 16.32 4.99
N THR A 122 17.51 17.09 3.93
CA THR A 122 16.72 18.27 3.57
C THR A 122 15.30 17.85 3.16
N ASN A 123 15.19 16.80 2.35
CA ASN A 123 13.93 16.29 1.81
C ASN A 123 13.44 15.03 2.53
N ARG A 124 13.76 14.90 3.82
CA ARG A 124 13.52 13.74 4.68
C ARG A 124 12.08 13.18 4.72
N HIS A 125 11.08 13.97 4.33
CA HIS A 125 9.67 13.59 4.24
C HIS A 125 9.30 12.99 2.87
N ASP A 126 10.11 13.24 1.83
CA ASP A 126 9.79 12.85 0.46
C ASP A 126 10.26 11.42 0.16
N TYR A 127 9.39 10.45 0.44
CA TYR A 127 9.67 9.04 0.19
C TYR A 127 10.10 8.76 -1.26
N ASN A 128 9.42 9.37 -2.24
CA ASN A 128 9.67 9.10 -3.65
C ASN A 128 11.04 9.64 -4.05
N TYR A 129 11.39 10.87 -3.66
CA TYR A 129 12.68 11.44 -3.97
C TYR A 129 13.82 10.69 -3.27
N CYS A 130 13.69 10.43 -1.97
CA CYS A 130 14.72 9.75 -1.18
C CYS A 130 14.94 8.31 -1.66
N CYS A 131 13.87 7.51 -1.76
CA CYS A 131 13.98 6.07 -2.04
C CYS A 131 14.06 5.75 -3.54
N ASN A 132 13.25 6.39 -4.38
CA ASN A 132 13.25 6.10 -5.82
C ASN A 132 14.31 6.90 -6.59
N GLY A 133 14.83 7.98 -6.02
CA GLY A 133 15.91 8.78 -6.59
C GLY A 133 17.26 8.50 -5.95
N ILE A 134 17.46 9.08 -4.77
CA ILE A 134 18.78 9.16 -4.13
C ILE A 134 19.33 7.77 -3.80
N VAL A 135 18.55 6.88 -3.18
CA VAL A 135 19.00 5.51 -2.87
C VAL A 135 19.46 4.79 -4.13
N LYS A 136 18.61 4.73 -5.17
CA LYS A 136 18.93 4.02 -6.42
C LYS A 136 20.21 4.56 -7.06
N ALA A 137 20.40 5.87 -7.03
CA ALA A 137 21.55 6.53 -7.60
C ALA A 137 22.83 6.28 -6.79
N LEU A 138 22.76 6.29 -5.46
CA LEU A 138 23.92 6.11 -4.58
C LEU A 138 24.36 4.65 -4.39
N LEU A 139 23.45 3.68 -4.47
CA LEU A 139 23.72 2.26 -4.22
C LEU A 139 24.97 1.70 -4.93
N PRO A 140 25.31 2.06 -6.19
CA PRO A 140 26.52 1.58 -6.87
C PRO A 140 27.83 2.21 -6.37
N HIS A 141 27.77 3.29 -5.58
CA HIS A 141 28.92 4.10 -5.16
C HIS A 141 29.21 4.02 -3.65
N LEU A 142 28.42 3.24 -2.91
CA LEU A 142 28.56 3.08 -1.47
C LEU A 142 29.79 2.22 -1.10
N GLU A 143 30.48 2.65 -0.06
CA GLU A 143 31.62 1.97 0.57
C GLU A 143 31.32 1.74 2.06
N VAL A 144 32.00 0.78 2.70
CA VAL A 144 31.75 0.45 4.13
C VAL A 144 31.93 1.65 5.05
N THR A 145 32.81 2.59 4.69
CA THR A 145 33.01 3.85 5.43
C THR A 145 31.79 4.76 5.44
N ASP A 146 30.87 4.60 4.47
CA ASP A 146 29.65 5.41 4.37
C ASP A 146 28.61 5.04 5.45
N ILE A 147 28.76 3.91 6.16
CA ILE A 147 27.91 3.56 7.32
C ILE A 147 27.94 4.68 8.37
N ALA A 148 29.10 5.27 8.62
CA ALA A 148 29.24 6.36 9.59
C ALA A 148 28.48 7.62 9.17
N ALA A 149 28.52 7.96 7.87
CA ALA A 149 27.77 9.10 7.33
C ALA A 149 26.25 8.86 7.42
N ILE A 150 25.79 7.64 7.12
CA ILE A 150 24.37 7.27 7.27
C ILE A 150 23.95 7.37 8.74
N LEU A 151 24.78 6.90 9.67
CA LEU A 151 24.50 7.03 11.10
C LEU A 151 24.42 8.50 11.54
N GLU A 152 25.32 9.36 11.04
CA GLU A 152 25.29 10.79 11.33
C GLU A 152 23.98 11.45 10.87
N LEU A 153 23.45 11.07 9.70
CA LEU A 153 22.14 11.55 9.22
C LEU A 153 21.00 11.15 10.17
N VAL A 154 21.03 9.90 10.64
CA VAL A 154 20.05 9.37 11.60
C VAL A 154 20.14 10.13 12.93
N GLU A 155 21.34 10.33 13.46
CA GLU A 155 21.58 11.09 14.69
C GLU A 155 21.19 12.57 14.57
N ARG A 156 21.29 13.15 13.37
CA ARG A 156 20.79 14.51 13.09
C ARG A 156 19.27 14.54 13.13
N ALA A 157 18.60 13.58 12.51
CA ALA A 157 17.15 13.49 12.50
C ALA A 157 16.55 13.29 13.91
N GLU A 158 17.27 12.59 14.79
CA GLU A 158 16.88 12.41 16.21
C GLU A 158 16.88 13.70 17.03
N LYS A 159 17.57 14.75 16.58
CA LYS A 159 17.70 16.03 17.29
C LYS A 159 16.70 17.08 16.82
N LEU A 160 15.77 16.71 15.94
CA LEU A 160 14.73 17.63 15.50
C LEU A 160 13.81 18.01 16.68
N PRO A 161 13.38 19.29 16.81
CA PRO A 161 12.60 19.75 17.96
C PRO A 161 11.26 19.03 18.09
N GLU A 162 10.86 18.71 19.32
CA GLU A 162 9.62 17.97 19.59
C GLU A 162 8.34 18.69 19.14
N GLU A 163 8.39 20.02 18.97
CA GLU A 163 7.27 20.86 18.48
C GLU A 163 6.86 20.56 17.02
N GLU A 164 7.69 19.86 16.23
CA GLU A 164 7.32 19.29 14.92
C GLU A 164 6.75 17.86 15.04
N THR A 165 6.78 17.23 16.22
CA THR A 165 6.61 15.77 16.37
C THR A 165 5.51 15.26 17.33
N GLU A 166 4.60 16.12 17.81
CA GLU A 166 3.50 15.72 18.72
C GLU A 166 2.21 15.21 18.01
N SER A 167 2.23 14.93 16.71
CA SER A 167 1.09 14.31 16.01
C SER A 167 1.53 13.14 15.12
N GLU A 168 0.59 12.35 14.59
CA GLU A 168 0.88 11.31 13.57
C GLU A 168 1.67 11.87 12.35
N VAL A 169 1.65 13.19 12.13
CA VAL A 169 2.46 13.92 11.13
C VAL A 169 3.97 13.82 11.40
N ALA A 170 4.39 13.59 12.66
CA ALA A 170 5.78 13.42 13.07
C ALA A 170 6.50 12.24 12.40
N GLU A 171 5.76 11.15 12.14
CA GLU A 171 6.30 9.97 11.44
C GLU A 171 6.51 10.26 9.96
N GLU A 172 5.62 11.07 9.35
CA GLU A 172 5.73 11.46 7.95
C GLU A 172 6.96 12.35 7.70
N ASP A 173 7.33 13.20 8.67
CA ASP A 173 8.42 14.16 8.51
C ASP A 173 9.81 13.55 8.29
N VAL A 174 10.03 12.31 8.77
CA VAL A 174 11.31 11.59 8.57
C VAL A 174 11.15 10.26 7.82
N ALA A 175 9.92 9.90 7.41
CA ALA A 175 9.63 8.61 6.78
C ALA A 175 10.47 8.33 5.53
N GLY A 176 10.69 9.35 4.70
CA GLY A 176 11.53 9.25 3.49
C GLY A 176 12.99 8.96 3.83
N LEU A 177 13.55 9.67 4.81
CA LEU A 177 14.93 9.47 5.29
C LEU A 177 15.10 8.09 5.95
N VAL A 178 14.22 7.70 6.87
CA VAL A 178 14.26 6.39 7.53
C VAL A 178 14.22 5.27 6.50
N SER A 179 13.29 5.39 5.54
CA SER A 179 13.14 4.42 4.46
C SER A 179 14.38 4.33 3.56
N ALA A 180 15.00 5.47 3.28
CA ALA A 180 16.20 5.55 2.44
C ALA A 180 17.44 5.02 3.16
N CYS A 181 17.69 5.43 4.40
CA CYS A 181 18.81 4.93 5.20
C CYS A 181 18.74 3.40 5.35
N GLY A 182 17.56 2.85 5.65
CA GLY A 182 17.38 1.39 5.72
C GLY A 182 17.75 0.68 4.42
N GLN A 183 17.37 1.25 3.27
CA GLN A 183 17.70 0.68 1.94
C GLN A 183 19.17 0.84 1.55
N LEU A 184 19.82 1.96 1.88
CA LEU A 184 21.26 2.13 1.64
C LEU A 184 22.08 1.10 2.42
N LEU A 185 21.66 0.79 3.65
CA LEU A 185 22.34 -0.17 4.51
C LEU A 185 22.27 -1.62 4.01
N VAL A 186 21.36 -1.95 3.08
CA VAL A 186 21.22 -3.31 2.51
C VAL A 186 22.52 -3.80 1.85
N ARG A 187 23.37 -2.89 1.36
CA ARG A 187 24.66 -3.21 0.72
C ARG A 187 25.73 -3.72 1.68
N PHE A 188 25.57 -3.54 2.98
CA PHE A 188 26.61 -3.85 3.94
C PHE A 188 26.32 -5.14 4.73
N GLU A 189 27.39 -5.72 5.27
CA GLU A 189 27.28 -6.86 6.18
C GLU A 189 26.58 -6.47 7.48
N VAL A 190 25.72 -7.36 7.97
CA VAL A 190 24.88 -7.10 9.15
C VAL A 190 25.72 -6.81 10.38
N ASP A 191 26.87 -7.48 10.55
CA ASP A 191 27.76 -7.27 11.70
C ASP A 191 28.37 -5.85 11.72
N ALA A 192 28.68 -5.28 10.56
CA ALA A 192 29.19 -3.91 10.46
C ALA A 192 28.10 -2.90 10.83
N ILE A 193 26.88 -3.11 10.35
CA ILE A 193 25.72 -2.26 10.66
C ILE A 193 25.40 -2.35 12.15
N ARG A 194 25.31 -3.57 12.68
CA ARG A 194 25.04 -3.86 14.09
C ARG A 194 26.04 -3.16 15.01
N SER A 195 27.33 -3.24 14.68
CA SER A 195 28.41 -2.61 15.47
C SER A 195 28.32 -1.08 15.48
N ALA A 196 27.81 -0.47 14.40
CA ALA A 196 27.66 0.98 14.31
C ALA A 196 26.35 1.50 14.94
N PHE A 197 25.23 0.80 14.72
CA PHE A 197 23.90 1.30 15.07
C PHE A 197 23.44 0.91 16.48
N LEU A 198 23.91 -0.19 17.04
CA LEU A 198 23.52 -0.60 18.40
C LEU A 198 24.47 0.00 19.46
N PRO A 199 23.97 0.83 20.40
CA PRO A 199 24.78 1.30 21.52
C PRO A 199 25.23 0.12 22.39
N GLY A 200 26.49 0.12 22.86
CA GLY A 200 27.23 -1.05 23.38
C GLY A 200 26.55 -1.94 24.43
N GLY A 201 25.65 -2.82 23.98
CA GLY A 201 25.00 -3.88 24.75
C GLY A 201 23.56 -4.15 24.28
N THR A 202 23.09 -5.41 24.35
CA THR A 202 21.77 -5.84 23.84
C THR A 202 20.56 -5.33 24.64
N THR A 203 20.77 -4.57 25.70
CA THR A 203 19.71 -4.07 26.60
C THR A 203 19.72 -2.55 26.76
N ALA A 204 20.63 -1.84 26.08
CA ALA A 204 20.62 -0.39 26.08
C ALA A 204 19.43 0.09 25.24
N PRO A 205 18.66 1.10 25.70
CA PRO A 205 17.58 1.65 24.92
C PRO A 205 18.13 2.22 23.62
N ILE A 206 17.52 1.82 22.50
CA ILE A 206 17.79 2.37 21.18
C ILE A 206 16.82 3.53 20.92
N SER A 207 17.32 4.58 20.29
CA SER A 207 16.50 5.70 19.84
C SER A 207 15.52 5.25 18.73
N ARG A 208 14.38 5.93 18.64
CA ARG A 208 13.29 5.61 17.69
C ARG A 208 13.79 5.57 16.24
N VAL A 209 14.45 6.63 15.76
CA VAL A 209 14.86 6.74 14.36
C VAL A 209 15.87 5.63 13.99
N ARG A 210 16.85 5.34 14.85
CA ARG A 210 17.74 4.16 14.66
C ARG A 210 16.95 2.86 14.59
N ALA A 211 16.01 2.64 15.52
CA ALA A 211 15.20 1.44 15.55
C ALA A 211 14.39 1.27 14.25
N ASP A 212 13.79 2.35 13.75
CA ASP A 212 12.99 2.33 12.53
C ASP A 212 13.86 2.09 11.28
N VAL A 213 15.05 2.69 11.21
CA VAL A 213 16.02 2.44 10.12
C VAL A 213 16.46 0.97 10.10
N LEU A 214 16.76 0.41 11.28
CA LEU A 214 17.11 -1.01 11.38
C LEU A 214 15.92 -1.91 11.04
N CYS A 215 14.71 -1.59 11.49
CA CYS A 215 13.52 -2.35 11.11
C CYS A 215 13.27 -2.29 9.60
N ARG A 216 13.46 -1.13 8.96
CA ARG A 216 13.35 -0.98 7.51
C ARG A 216 14.38 -1.84 6.77
N LEU A 217 15.63 -1.86 7.22
CA LEU A 217 16.67 -2.72 6.68
C LEU A 217 16.29 -4.21 6.70
N LEU A 218 15.57 -4.64 7.75
CA LEU A 218 15.19 -6.04 7.95
C LEU A 218 14.02 -6.51 7.07
N ILE A 219 13.20 -5.60 6.53
CA ILE A 219 11.98 -5.96 5.76
C ILE A 219 12.27 -6.83 4.53
N ASP A 220 13.42 -6.62 3.88
CA ASP A 220 13.79 -7.30 2.62
C ASP A 220 15.06 -8.15 2.73
N ARG A 221 15.51 -8.47 3.96
CA ARG A 221 16.72 -9.29 4.20
C ARG A 221 16.43 -10.47 5.12
N TYR A 222 16.46 -11.67 4.55
CA TYR A 222 16.02 -12.89 5.22
C TYR A 222 17.19 -13.87 5.45
N SER A 223 18.04 -13.59 6.44
CA SER A 223 19.19 -14.41 6.80
C SER A 223 19.25 -14.66 8.31
N THR A 224 20.09 -15.62 8.73
CA THR A 224 20.35 -15.87 10.16
C THR A 224 20.88 -14.61 10.86
N SER A 225 21.77 -13.85 10.22
CA SER A 225 22.33 -12.63 10.81
C SER A 225 21.26 -11.54 11.01
N THR A 226 20.32 -11.37 10.07
CA THR A 226 19.21 -10.43 10.26
C THR A 226 18.21 -10.91 11.30
N LEU A 227 17.97 -12.22 11.41
CA LEU A 227 17.14 -12.80 12.46
C LEU A 227 17.72 -12.54 13.86
N ILE A 228 19.05 -12.69 14.02
CA ILE A 228 19.75 -12.37 15.27
C ILE A 228 19.56 -10.89 15.63
N LEU A 229 19.81 -9.98 14.68
CA LEU A 229 19.62 -8.54 14.89
C LEU A 229 18.17 -8.21 15.28
N ALA A 230 17.18 -8.82 14.64
CA ALA A 230 15.77 -8.63 14.97
C ALA A 230 15.46 -9.10 16.41
N GLY A 231 16.04 -10.22 16.86
CA GLY A 231 15.92 -10.69 18.24
C GLY A 231 16.52 -9.71 19.26
N GLU A 232 17.68 -9.12 18.95
CA GLU A 232 18.32 -8.11 19.79
C GLU A 232 17.46 -6.85 19.90
N LEU A 233 16.88 -6.38 18.80
CA LEU A 233 15.95 -5.24 18.80
C LEU A 233 14.68 -5.50 19.61
N LEU A 234 14.13 -6.72 19.51
CA LEU A 234 12.98 -7.13 20.32
C LEU A 234 13.29 -7.03 21.83
N LEU A 235 14.47 -7.52 22.25
CA LEU A 235 14.90 -7.43 23.65
C LEU A 235 15.26 -6.00 24.08
N ALA A 236 15.67 -5.13 23.15
CA ALA A 236 15.86 -3.70 23.38
C ALA A 236 14.53 -2.91 23.46
N GLY A 237 13.38 -3.60 23.30
CA GLY A 237 12.06 -3.01 23.45
C GLY A 237 11.41 -2.53 22.15
N VAL A 238 12.04 -2.76 20.99
CA VAL A 238 11.52 -2.30 19.68
C VAL A 238 10.35 -3.18 19.23
N VAL A 239 9.13 -2.63 19.26
CA VAL A 239 7.89 -3.35 18.91
C VAL A 239 7.89 -3.86 17.46
N SER A 240 8.33 -3.04 16.51
CA SER A 240 8.39 -3.39 15.08
C SER A 240 9.33 -4.56 14.77
N ALA A 241 10.25 -4.90 15.67
CA ALA A 241 11.12 -6.07 15.51
C ALA A 241 10.34 -7.39 15.43
N ALA A 242 9.16 -7.48 16.06
CA ALA A 242 8.28 -8.64 15.92
C ALA A 242 7.85 -8.85 14.45
N THR A 243 7.51 -7.79 13.73
CA THR A 243 7.18 -7.85 12.30
C THR A 243 8.38 -8.34 11.49
N SER A 244 9.58 -7.82 11.79
CA SER A 244 10.82 -8.26 11.14
C SER A 244 11.11 -9.74 11.36
N ILE A 245 10.98 -10.24 12.59
CA ILE A 245 11.16 -11.67 12.92
C ILE A 245 10.23 -12.54 12.07
N TRP A 246 8.95 -12.15 11.96
CA TRP A 246 8.00 -12.87 11.15
C TRP A 246 8.36 -12.87 9.65
N PHE A 247 8.68 -11.71 9.07
CA PHE A 247 9.04 -11.61 7.66
C PHE A 247 10.29 -12.42 7.34
N ILE A 248 11.32 -12.33 8.19
CA ILE A 248 12.53 -13.13 8.05
C ILE A 248 12.19 -14.62 8.09
N SER A 249 11.39 -15.06 9.07
CA SER A 249 10.97 -16.46 9.16
C SER A 249 10.14 -16.93 7.97
N ARG A 250 9.28 -16.08 7.40
CA ARG A 250 8.32 -16.46 6.35
C ARG A 250 8.96 -16.49 4.96
N PHE A 251 9.86 -15.55 4.68
CA PHE A 251 10.38 -15.31 3.33
C PHE A 251 11.84 -15.75 3.13
N ALA A 252 12.51 -16.24 4.18
CA ALA A 252 13.82 -16.87 4.02
C ALA A 252 13.76 -18.08 3.08
N LYS A 253 14.72 -18.14 2.15
CA LYS A 253 14.89 -19.26 1.21
C LYS A 253 15.78 -20.36 1.78
N GLU A 254 16.59 -20.01 2.77
CA GLU A 254 17.55 -20.89 3.43
C GLU A 254 17.09 -21.19 4.86
N GLU A 255 17.60 -22.28 5.43
CA GLU A 255 17.34 -22.64 6.82
C GLU A 255 17.98 -21.61 7.76
N LEU A 256 17.16 -21.04 8.65
CA LEU A 256 17.60 -20.04 9.62
C LEU A 256 18.03 -20.69 10.93
N SER A 257 19.09 -20.18 11.55
CA SER A 257 19.41 -20.56 12.93
C SER A 257 18.61 -19.73 13.93
N TRP A 258 17.86 -20.43 14.80
CA TRP A 258 17.10 -19.84 15.90
C TRP A 258 17.81 -19.97 17.26
N SER A 259 19.10 -20.31 17.26
CA SER A 259 19.87 -20.59 18.48
C SER A 259 20.06 -19.36 19.36
N SER A 260 19.98 -18.14 18.81
CA SER A 260 20.07 -16.88 19.56
C SER A 260 18.82 -16.56 20.36
N PHE A 261 17.69 -17.20 20.04
CA PHE A 261 16.44 -16.98 20.74
C PHE A 261 16.37 -17.82 22.00
N ASP A 262 15.74 -17.29 23.03
CA ASP A 262 15.59 -17.93 24.34
C ASP A 262 14.27 -17.52 25.00
N VAL A 263 14.07 -17.94 26.24
CA VAL A 263 12.85 -17.67 27.02
C VAL A 263 12.55 -16.17 27.13
N ARG A 264 13.55 -15.29 27.12
CA ARG A 264 13.34 -13.84 27.23
C ARG A 264 12.59 -13.29 26.02
N HIS A 265 12.85 -13.86 24.84
CA HIS A 265 12.17 -13.45 23.61
C HIS A 265 10.69 -13.88 23.62
N VAL A 266 10.41 -15.09 24.12
CA VAL A 266 9.04 -15.59 24.32
C VAL A 266 8.29 -14.69 25.32
N ASP A 267 8.90 -14.42 26.46
CA ASP A 267 8.29 -13.59 27.51
C ASP A 267 8.00 -12.17 27.01
N ARG A 268 8.91 -11.58 26.22
CA ARG A 268 8.70 -10.25 25.60
C ARG A 268 7.54 -10.24 24.61
N LEU A 269 7.41 -11.25 23.74
CA LEU A 269 6.30 -11.34 22.80
C LEU A 269 4.96 -11.56 23.52
N LEU A 270 4.95 -12.37 24.58
CA LEU A 270 3.76 -12.56 25.41
C LEU A 270 3.36 -11.30 26.17
N GLU A 271 4.34 -10.51 26.63
CA GLU A 271 4.10 -9.20 27.24
C GLU A 271 3.38 -8.28 26.26
N MET A 272 3.87 -8.17 25.01
CA MET A 272 3.24 -7.37 23.96
C MET A 272 1.80 -7.81 23.65
N ILE A 273 1.56 -9.13 23.62
CA ILE A 273 0.22 -9.69 23.41
C ILE A 273 -0.70 -9.35 24.59
N ARG A 274 -0.21 -9.45 25.82
CA ARG A 274 -1.02 -9.19 27.02
C ARG A 274 -1.29 -7.72 27.25
N SER A 275 -0.37 -6.83 26.87
CA SER A 275 -0.58 -5.39 26.93
C SER A 275 -1.56 -4.88 25.86
N GLY A 276 -1.94 -5.74 24.90
CA GLY A 276 -2.79 -5.34 23.78
C GLY A 276 -2.08 -4.37 22.83
N GLU A 277 -0.75 -4.49 22.72
CA GLU A 277 0.05 -3.67 21.81
C GLU A 277 -0.45 -3.85 20.38
N LYS A 278 -1.01 -2.78 19.81
CA LYS A 278 -1.64 -2.82 18.48
C LYS A 278 -0.59 -2.82 17.36
N LEU A 279 0.59 -2.29 17.65
CA LEU A 279 1.69 -2.19 16.69
C LEU A 279 2.53 -3.47 16.67
N GLY A 280 3.05 -3.81 15.50
CA GLY A 280 3.85 -5.01 15.29
C GLY A 280 3.03 -6.30 15.21
N TRP A 281 3.66 -7.38 14.77
CA TRP A 281 3.01 -8.71 14.60
C TRP A 281 3.50 -9.74 15.62
N PRO A 282 3.31 -9.50 16.95
CA PRO A 282 3.87 -10.35 17.99
C PRO A 282 3.34 -11.78 17.98
N VAL A 283 2.08 -11.99 17.59
CA VAL A 283 1.49 -13.34 17.49
C VAL A 283 2.19 -14.16 16.41
N ARG A 284 2.44 -13.56 15.24
CA ARG A 284 3.13 -14.23 14.14
C ARG A 284 4.60 -14.50 14.44
N ALA A 285 5.26 -13.56 15.11
CA ALA A 285 6.63 -13.74 15.59
C ALA A 285 6.73 -14.86 16.61
N LEU A 286 5.79 -14.92 17.57
CA LEU A 286 5.74 -15.96 18.60
C LEU A 286 5.48 -17.33 17.97
N TYR A 287 4.53 -17.41 17.04
CA TYR A 287 4.26 -18.62 16.26
C TYR A 287 5.51 -19.11 15.52
N ALA A 288 6.20 -18.22 14.80
CA ALA A 288 7.43 -18.56 14.09
C ALA A 288 8.53 -19.05 15.04
N LEU A 289 8.70 -18.38 16.18
CA LEU A 289 9.67 -18.77 17.19
C LEU A 289 9.35 -20.17 17.76
N CYS A 290 8.14 -20.40 18.24
CA CYS A 290 7.75 -21.68 18.84
C CYS A 290 7.80 -22.84 17.84
N ARG A 291 7.43 -22.60 16.57
CA ARG A 291 7.54 -23.59 15.50
C ARG A 291 8.98 -24.04 15.25
N ASN A 292 9.94 -23.12 15.32
CA ASN A 292 11.36 -23.41 15.09
C ASN A 292 12.15 -23.75 16.37
N ARG A 293 11.55 -23.53 17.55
CA ARG A 293 12.11 -23.86 18.87
C ARG A 293 11.07 -24.58 19.73
N PRO A 294 10.85 -25.89 19.49
CA PRO A 294 9.89 -26.68 20.25
C PRO A 294 10.15 -26.67 21.77
N ASP A 295 11.41 -26.57 22.18
CA ASP A 295 11.81 -26.42 23.59
C ASP A 295 11.27 -25.12 24.21
N LEU A 296 11.18 -24.03 23.43
CA LEU A 296 10.55 -22.78 23.84
C LEU A 296 9.01 -22.85 23.73
N ALA A 297 8.46 -23.67 22.84
CA ALA A 297 7.02 -23.91 22.78
C ALA A 297 6.50 -24.62 24.04
N GLU A 298 7.28 -25.53 24.65
CA GLU A 298 6.92 -26.19 25.91
C GLU A 298 6.74 -25.20 27.06
N ARG A 299 7.46 -24.07 27.04
CA ARG A 299 7.27 -23.00 28.03
C ARG A 299 5.83 -22.49 28.04
N LEU A 300 5.18 -22.41 26.88
CA LEU A 300 3.78 -22.00 26.76
C LEU A 300 2.82 -22.94 27.49
N ALA A 301 3.16 -24.24 27.60
CA ALA A 301 2.35 -25.20 28.34
C ALA A 301 2.35 -24.98 29.86
N THR A 302 3.37 -24.29 30.38
CA THR A 302 3.49 -23.98 31.82
C THR A 302 2.76 -22.71 32.23
N LEU A 303 2.24 -21.95 31.27
CA LEU A 303 1.51 -20.73 31.56
C LEU A 303 0.12 -21.04 32.13
N PRO A 304 -0.32 -20.34 33.18
CA PRO A 304 -1.70 -20.44 33.63
C PRO A 304 -2.64 -19.95 32.51
N ARG A 305 -3.85 -20.51 32.47
CA ARG A 305 -4.92 -19.97 31.60
C ARG A 305 -5.15 -18.51 31.94
N SER A 306 -5.26 -17.70 30.91
CA SER A 306 -5.59 -16.29 31.01
C SER A 306 -7.08 -16.12 31.32
N SER A 307 -7.47 -14.92 31.76
CA SER A 307 -8.87 -14.52 31.73
C SER A 307 -9.33 -14.13 30.32
N SER A 308 -8.42 -14.03 29.35
CA SER A 308 -8.68 -13.67 27.95
C SER A 308 -8.74 -14.91 27.05
N VAL A 309 -9.87 -15.08 26.38
CA VAL A 309 -10.12 -16.14 25.39
C VAL A 309 -9.17 -16.03 24.21
N VAL A 310 -8.92 -14.81 23.70
CA VAL A 310 -8.03 -14.61 22.55
C VAL A 310 -6.58 -14.92 22.91
N CYS A 311 -6.12 -14.50 24.10
CA CYS A 311 -4.79 -14.85 24.59
C CYS A 311 -4.60 -16.38 24.69
N ASP A 312 -5.60 -17.07 25.25
CA ASP A 312 -5.55 -18.53 25.38
C ASP A 312 -5.51 -19.23 24.01
N ALA A 313 -6.29 -18.74 23.03
CA ALA A 313 -6.25 -19.25 21.66
C ALA A 313 -4.87 -19.03 21.00
N ILE A 314 -4.26 -17.86 21.19
CA ILE A 314 -2.90 -17.56 20.69
C ILE A 314 -1.87 -18.51 21.27
N VAL A 315 -1.89 -18.71 22.59
CA VAL A 315 -0.94 -19.61 23.28
C VAL A 315 -1.09 -21.04 22.78
N LEU A 316 -2.32 -21.53 22.62
CA LEU A 316 -2.58 -22.87 22.07
C LEU A 316 -2.10 -23.00 20.63
N PHE A 317 -2.42 -22.01 19.78
CA PHE A 317 -2.02 -21.99 18.37
C PHE A 317 -0.49 -22.03 18.24
N CYS A 318 0.22 -21.13 18.94
CA CYS A 318 1.68 -21.05 18.87
C CYS A 318 2.38 -22.31 19.44
N ARG A 319 1.76 -22.98 20.41
CA ARG A 319 2.30 -24.21 21.00
C ARG A 319 2.10 -25.44 20.13
N SER A 320 0.88 -25.64 19.63
CA SER A 320 0.47 -26.91 19.03
C SER A 320 0.51 -26.91 17.51
N ASN A 321 0.48 -25.72 16.88
CA ASN A 321 0.25 -25.57 15.44
C ASN A 321 -1.02 -26.34 14.98
N ASP A 322 -2.03 -26.41 15.85
CA ASP A 322 -3.30 -27.07 15.62
C ASP A 322 -4.43 -26.03 15.62
N ASP A 323 -4.96 -25.77 14.43
CA ASP A 323 -6.04 -24.82 14.20
C ASP A 323 -7.31 -25.18 14.98
N GLU A 324 -7.63 -26.47 15.12
CA GLU A 324 -8.86 -26.91 15.77
C GLU A 324 -8.85 -26.57 17.26
N LEU A 325 -7.70 -26.73 17.93
CA LEU A 325 -7.55 -26.35 19.34
C LEU A 325 -7.70 -24.84 19.54
N ALA A 326 -7.20 -24.04 18.60
CA ALA A 326 -7.38 -22.58 18.65
C ALA A 326 -8.85 -22.21 18.40
N PHE A 327 -9.50 -22.82 17.40
CA PHE A 327 -10.91 -22.61 17.11
C PHE A 327 -11.82 -23.03 18.28
N ASP A 328 -11.55 -24.16 18.93
CA ASP A 328 -12.28 -24.64 20.11
C ASP A 328 -12.35 -23.57 21.21
N VAL A 329 -11.23 -22.86 21.44
CA VAL A 329 -11.19 -21.74 22.39
C VAL A 329 -11.91 -20.51 21.85
N LEU A 330 -11.69 -20.13 20.59
CA LEU A 330 -12.35 -18.99 19.97
C LEU A 330 -13.89 -19.12 19.94
N ARG A 331 -14.45 -20.34 19.95
CA ARG A 331 -15.92 -20.54 20.08
C ARG A 331 -16.49 -19.92 21.35
N GLN A 332 -15.69 -19.78 22.41
CA GLN A 332 -16.13 -19.18 23.67
C GLN A 332 -16.49 -17.70 23.51
N LEU A 333 -15.93 -16.99 22.51
CA LEU A 333 -16.27 -15.59 22.22
C LEU A 333 -17.77 -15.38 21.93
N VAL A 334 -18.44 -16.39 21.36
CA VAL A 334 -19.89 -16.36 21.08
C VAL A 334 -20.71 -16.30 22.37
N GLY A 335 -20.20 -16.91 23.45
CA GLY A 335 -20.87 -16.96 24.75
C GLY A 335 -20.58 -15.77 25.66
N LEU A 336 -19.60 -14.91 25.33
CA LEU A 336 -19.27 -13.73 26.12
C LEU A 336 -20.34 -12.64 26.00
N SER A 337 -20.45 -11.78 27.01
CA SER A 337 -21.21 -10.53 26.88
C SER A 337 -20.46 -9.53 25.98
N ALA A 338 -21.15 -8.50 25.49
CA ALA A 338 -20.50 -7.43 24.72
C ALA A 338 -19.40 -6.72 25.53
N GLU A 339 -19.65 -6.48 26.81
CA GLU A 339 -18.69 -5.86 27.73
C GLU A 339 -17.46 -6.76 27.95
N GLN A 340 -17.65 -8.07 28.09
CA GLN A 340 -16.53 -9.02 28.20
C GLN A 340 -15.70 -9.06 26.91
N ARG A 341 -16.35 -9.08 25.74
CA ARG A 341 -15.65 -9.03 24.45
C ARG A 341 -14.83 -7.77 24.26
N HIS A 342 -15.31 -6.62 24.74
CA HIS A 342 -14.58 -5.37 24.64
C HIS A 342 -13.22 -5.40 25.36
N HIS A 343 -13.05 -6.27 26.36
CA HIS A 343 -11.78 -6.47 27.07
C HIS A 343 -10.87 -7.52 26.39
N GLU A 344 -11.33 -8.21 25.34
CA GLU A 344 -10.51 -9.14 24.58
C GLU A 344 -9.64 -8.40 23.55
N PRO A 345 -8.38 -8.81 23.33
CA PRO A 345 -7.52 -8.22 22.32
C PRO A 345 -7.88 -8.77 20.92
N LEU A 346 -9.10 -8.51 20.45
CA LEU A 346 -9.70 -9.09 19.24
C LEU A 346 -8.91 -8.84 17.96
N HIS A 347 -8.16 -7.74 17.89
CA HIS A 347 -7.31 -7.41 16.73
C HIS A 347 -6.23 -8.48 16.46
N PHE A 348 -5.81 -9.26 17.48
CA PHE A 348 -4.87 -10.36 17.27
C PHE A 348 -5.46 -11.57 16.54
N VAL A 349 -6.79 -11.69 16.45
CA VAL A 349 -7.42 -12.77 15.68
C VAL A 349 -7.00 -12.72 14.21
N ALA A 350 -6.80 -11.53 13.65
CA ALA A 350 -6.28 -11.36 12.28
C ALA A 350 -4.81 -11.79 12.12
N GLN A 351 -4.06 -11.88 13.22
CA GLN A 351 -2.66 -12.32 13.21
C GLN A 351 -2.53 -13.84 13.29
N LEU A 352 -3.55 -14.53 13.79
CA LEU A 352 -3.62 -15.99 13.78
C LEU A 352 -3.79 -16.48 12.34
N ASP A 353 -2.83 -17.25 11.85
CA ASP A 353 -2.84 -17.81 10.49
C ASP A 353 -3.68 -19.10 10.44
N LEU A 354 -4.90 -19.04 10.98
CA LEU A 354 -5.84 -20.16 11.04
C LEU A 354 -6.53 -20.36 9.69
N SER A 355 -6.67 -21.62 9.26
CA SER A 355 -7.48 -21.92 8.08
C SER A 355 -8.97 -21.99 8.41
N TRP A 356 -9.75 -21.10 7.80
CA TRP A 356 -11.19 -21.00 7.96
C TRP A 356 -11.97 -21.98 7.09
N LYS A 357 -11.32 -22.68 6.14
CA LYS A 357 -11.94 -23.58 5.16
C LYS A 357 -13.03 -24.52 5.69
N ARG A 358 -12.94 -25.01 6.93
CA ARG A 358 -13.89 -25.98 7.52
C ARG A 358 -14.71 -25.43 8.70
N THR A 359 -14.56 -24.14 9.01
CA THR A 359 -15.17 -23.53 10.20
C THR A 359 -16.24 -22.50 9.86
N GLY A 360 -16.86 -22.61 8.68
CA GLY A 360 -17.89 -21.69 8.18
C GLY A 360 -19.04 -21.43 9.16
N LYS A 361 -19.44 -22.44 9.95
CA LYS A 361 -20.44 -22.26 11.02
C LYS A 361 -19.96 -21.31 12.12
N LEU A 362 -18.75 -21.53 12.65
CA LEU A 362 -18.18 -20.65 13.68
C LEU A 362 -17.98 -19.23 13.14
N LEU A 363 -17.49 -19.11 11.90
CA LEU A 363 -17.38 -17.82 11.21
C LEU A 363 -18.72 -17.08 11.22
N ILE A 364 -19.80 -17.74 10.80
CA ILE A 364 -21.13 -17.15 10.79
C ILE A 364 -21.64 -16.83 12.20
N ASP A 365 -21.40 -17.70 13.19
CA ASP A 365 -21.79 -17.46 14.57
C ASP A 365 -21.09 -16.22 15.16
N LEU A 366 -19.80 -16.02 14.87
CA LEU A 366 -19.04 -14.83 15.26
C LEU A 366 -19.54 -13.56 14.55
N LEU A 367 -19.81 -13.65 13.25
CA LEU A 367 -20.36 -12.51 12.49
C LEU A 367 -21.77 -12.12 12.96
N LYS A 368 -22.60 -13.09 13.34
CA LYS A 368 -23.95 -12.87 13.88
C LYS A 368 -23.97 -12.19 15.25
N LEU A 369 -22.82 -12.02 15.90
CA LEU A 369 -22.69 -11.14 17.07
C LEU A 369 -22.95 -9.67 16.72
N ARG A 370 -22.91 -9.31 15.42
CA ARG A 370 -23.11 -7.95 14.90
C ARG A 370 -22.17 -6.93 15.55
N ASP A 371 -20.95 -7.36 15.83
CA ASP A 371 -19.90 -6.61 16.50
C ASP A 371 -18.71 -6.45 15.54
N ALA A 372 -18.50 -5.22 15.04
CA ALA A 372 -17.46 -4.93 14.06
C ALA A 372 -16.05 -5.20 14.60
N THR A 373 -15.85 -5.10 15.93
CA THR A 373 -14.54 -5.34 16.56
C THR A 373 -14.15 -6.83 16.55
N VAL A 374 -15.14 -7.72 16.51
CA VAL A 374 -14.95 -9.17 16.31
C VAL A 374 -14.88 -9.49 14.82
N ALA A 375 -15.82 -8.95 14.06
CA ALA A 375 -16.02 -9.32 12.66
C ALA A 375 -14.88 -8.84 11.75
N GLY A 376 -14.33 -7.64 11.98
CA GLY A 376 -13.22 -7.10 11.19
C GLY A 376 -12.02 -8.04 11.14
N PRO A 377 -11.40 -8.37 12.30
CA PRO A 377 -10.24 -9.27 12.34
C PRO A 377 -10.50 -10.67 11.76
N VAL A 378 -11.70 -11.20 11.95
CA VAL A 378 -12.12 -12.50 11.42
C VAL A 378 -12.25 -12.47 9.89
N LEU A 379 -12.89 -11.44 9.34
CA LEU A 379 -13.07 -11.28 7.90
C LEU A 379 -11.75 -11.03 7.17
N GLU A 380 -10.79 -10.37 7.82
CA GLU A 380 -9.48 -10.10 7.21
C GLU A 380 -8.77 -11.40 6.76
N ARG A 381 -8.95 -12.50 7.50
CA ARG A 381 -8.41 -13.82 7.15
C ARG A 381 -9.32 -14.62 6.24
N ALA A 382 -10.63 -14.65 6.53
CA ALA A 382 -11.57 -15.52 5.83
C ALA A 382 -11.77 -15.16 4.35
N LEU A 383 -11.55 -13.91 3.96
CA LEU A 383 -11.78 -13.43 2.59
C LEU A 383 -10.85 -14.01 1.52
N ASP A 384 -9.68 -14.51 1.92
CA ASP A 384 -8.69 -15.06 1.00
C ASP A 384 -8.82 -16.60 0.85
N GLU A 385 -9.85 -17.19 1.45
CA GLU A 385 -10.08 -18.65 1.46
C GLU A 385 -11.45 -19.06 0.91
N GLU A 386 -11.51 -20.25 0.30
CA GLU A 386 -12.78 -20.92 0.01
C GLU A 386 -13.33 -21.55 1.31
N VAL A 387 -14.12 -20.77 2.04
CA VAL A 387 -14.75 -21.23 3.30
C VAL A 387 -15.97 -22.12 3.01
N ALA A 388 -15.90 -23.39 3.39
CA ALA A 388 -17.00 -24.33 3.26
C ALA A 388 -18.01 -24.22 4.41
N GLY A 389 -19.28 -24.56 4.13
CA GLY A 389 -20.34 -24.59 5.15
C GLY A 389 -20.83 -23.21 5.61
N VAL A 390 -20.64 -22.18 4.78
CA VAL A 390 -21.16 -20.84 5.04
C VAL A 390 -22.66 -20.80 4.72
N GLU A 391 -23.47 -20.56 5.75
CA GLU A 391 -24.92 -20.38 5.62
C GLU A 391 -25.33 -18.97 6.07
N LEU A 392 -25.41 -18.05 5.10
CA LEU A 392 -25.74 -16.64 5.37
C LEU A 392 -27.16 -16.47 5.96
N GLY A 393 -28.12 -17.32 5.59
CA GLY A 393 -29.53 -17.11 5.95
C GLY A 393 -30.14 -15.90 5.22
N PRO A 394 -31.06 -15.14 5.86
CA PRO A 394 -31.73 -14.00 5.23
C PRO A 394 -30.76 -12.87 4.88
N ILE A 395 -30.68 -12.50 3.59
CA ILE A 395 -29.71 -11.47 3.14
C ILE A 395 -29.98 -10.08 3.71
N GLY A 396 -31.26 -9.76 3.97
CA GLY A 396 -31.68 -8.47 4.53
C GLY A 396 -30.97 -8.12 5.84
N TRP A 397 -30.77 -9.09 6.73
CA TRP A 397 -30.06 -8.88 8.00
C TRP A 397 -28.63 -8.36 7.79
N TRP A 398 -27.93 -8.90 6.79
CA TRP A 398 -26.56 -8.51 6.45
C TRP A 398 -26.49 -7.16 5.78
N THR A 399 -27.42 -6.87 4.89
CA THR A 399 -27.46 -5.59 4.17
C THR A 399 -27.91 -4.45 5.07
N ASP A 400 -28.76 -4.72 6.07
CA ASP A 400 -29.08 -3.74 7.11
C ASP A 400 -27.85 -3.40 7.95
N TRP A 401 -27.06 -4.41 8.34
CA TRP A 401 -25.81 -4.17 9.05
C TRP A 401 -24.76 -3.42 8.22
N LEU A 402 -24.68 -3.69 6.90
CA LEU A 402 -23.83 -2.93 5.98
C LEU A 402 -24.23 -1.44 5.92
N VAL A 403 -25.53 -1.16 5.90
CA VAL A 403 -26.04 0.21 5.80
C VAL A 403 -25.80 0.99 7.08
N GLU A 404 -26.00 0.35 8.24
CA GLU A 404 -25.63 0.92 9.53
C GLU A 404 -24.13 1.23 9.57
N SER A 405 -23.28 0.25 9.24
CA SER A 405 -21.83 0.43 9.28
C SER A 405 -21.35 1.52 8.33
N ALA A 406 -21.87 1.56 7.10
CA ALA A 406 -21.48 2.58 6.12
C ALA A 406 -21.89 4.01 6.51
N SER A 407 -22.77 4.17 7.50
CA SER A 407 -23.22 5.48 7.99
C SER A 407 -22.34 6.05 9.12
N ASP A 408 -21.43 5.25 9.68
CA ASP A 408 -20.67 5.58 10.90
C ASP A 408 -19.25 6.15 10.66
N GLY A 409 -18.91 6.52 9.42
CA GLY A 409 -17.64 7.21 9.07
C GLY A 409 -16.59 6.34 8.35
N ASP A 410 -15.39 6.90 8.15
CA ASP A 410 -14.34 6.32 7.28
C ASP A 410 -13.76 4.99 7.79
N GLU A 411 -13.57 4.81 9.11
CA GLU A 411 -13.10 3.53 9.67
C GLU A 411 -14.07 2.38 9.38
N HIS A 412 -15.37 2.68 9.36
CA HIS A 412 -16.41 1.69 9.05
C HIS A 412 -16.56 1.42 7.55
N ALA A 413 -16.02 2.28 6.68
CA ALA A 413 -15.99 2.03 5.24
C ALA A 413 -15.15 0.80 4.89
N TRP A 414 -14.02 0.60 5.58
CA TRP A 414 -13.18 -0.60 5.39
C TRP A 414 -13.89 -1.87 5.85
N PHE A 415 -14.57 -1.82 7.00
CA PHE A 415 -15.37 -2.95 7.45
C PHE A 415 -16.50 -3.27 6.46
N ALA A 416 -17.22 -2.26 5.96
CA ALA A 416 -18.28 -2.44 4.97
C ALA A 416 -17.75 -3.04 3.66
N ASP A 417 -16.57 -2.62 3.19
CA ASP A 417 -15.88 -3.25 2.05
C ASP A 417 -15.68 -4.75 2.31
N ARG A 418 -15.06 -5.11 3.43
CA ARG A 418 -14.72 -6.49 3.77
C ARG A 418 -15.95 -7.37 3.92
N LEU A 419 -16.97 -6.88 4.62
CA LEU A 419 -18.24 -7.59 4.76
C LEU A 419 -18.92 -7.77 3.39
N SER A 420 -18.96 -6.72 2.55
CA SER A 420 -19.56 -6.82 1.22
C SER A 420 -18.87 -7.86 0.32
N ARG A 421 -17.53 -7.93 0.36
CA ARG A 421 -16.74 -8.95 -0.34
C ARG A 421 -17.12 -10.36 0.11
N PHE A 422 -17.23 -10.56 1.43
CA PHE A 422 -17.60 -11.85 2.00
C PHE A 422 -19.02 -12.27 1.57
N LEU A 423 -19.98 -11.36 1.65
CA LEU A 423 -21.35 -11.64 1.23
C LEU A 423 -21.41 -12.03 -0.25
N VAL A 424 -20.77 -11.26 -1.14
CA VAL A 424 -20.82 -11.53 -2.58
C VAL A 424 -20.19 -12.88 -2.93
N ALA A 425 -19.12 -13.28 -2.23
CA ALA A 425 -18.47 -14.57 -2.42
C ALA A 425 -19.35 -15.77 -1.99
N HIS A 426 -20.22 -15.60 -1.00
CA HIS A 426 -21.01 -16.70 -0.41
C HIS A 426 -22.52 -16.62 -0.67
N MET A 427 -23.02 -15.58 -1.34
CA MET A 427 -24.42 -15.51 -1.77
C MET A 427 -24.72 -16.51 -2.88
N SER A 428 -25.81 -17.25 -2.69
CA SER A 428 -26.44 -18.05 -3.76
C SER A 428 -27.02 -17.17 -4.86
N ALA A 429 -27.23 -17.74 -6.05
CA ALA A 429 -27.87 -17.03 -7.17
C ALA A 429 -29.27 -16.49 -6.80
N ASP A 430 -30.06 -17.27 -6.05
CA ASP A 430 -31.38 -16.84 -5.56
C ASP A 430 -31.26 -15.63 -4.61
N GLN A 431 -30.30 -15.63 -3.69
CA GLN A 431 -30.07 -14.47 -2.81
C GLN A 431 -29.65 -13.23 -3.60
N LYS A 432 -28.77 -13.37 -4.60
CA LYS A 432 -28.38 -12.26 -5.48
C LYS A 432 -29.58 -11.71 -6.24
N SER A 433 -30.40 -12.56 -6.86
CA SER A 433 -31.60 -12.14 -7.60
C SER A 433 -32.61 -11.42 -6.69
N ARG A 434 -32.84 -11.93 -5.48
CA ARG A 434 -33.72 -11.27 -4.50
C ARG A 434 -33.18 -9.91 -4.06
N LEU A 435 -31.86 -9.80 -3.86
CA LEU A 435 -31.24 -8.55 -3.47
C LEU A 435 -31.37 -7.49 -4.58
N VAL A 436 -31.13 -7.86 -5.84
CA VAL A 436 -31.36 -6.98 -6.99
C VAL A 436 -32.83 -6.57 -7.08
N ALA A 437 -33.77 -7.51 -6.93
CA ALA A 437 -35.20 -7.18 -6.94
C ALA A 437 -35.62 -6.23 -5.82
N SER A 438 -35.01 -6.35 -4.63
CA SER A 438 -35.29 -5.44 -3.51
C SER A 438 -34.78 -4.02 -3.72
N PHE A 439 -33.90 -3.79 -4.71
CA PHE A 439 -33.34 -2.48 -4.98
C PHE A 439 -34.42 -1.44 -5.28
N ALA A 440 -35.53 -1.80 -5.93
CA ALA A 440 -36.62 -0.89 -6.25
C ALA A 440 -37.21 -0.23 -5.00
N ASP A 441 -37.42 -1.02 -3.96
CA ASP A 441 -38.29 -0.73 -2.82
C ASP A 441 -37.55 -0.11 -1.62
N VAL A 442 -36.22 -0.03 -1.68
CA VAL A 442 -35.39 0.51 -0.59
C VAL A 442 -35.11 2.02 -0.74
N GLY A 443 -34.84 2.67 0.39
CA GLY A 443 -34.53 4.11 0.45
C GLY A 443 -33.20 4.48 -0.21
N VAL A 444 -33.02 5.77 -0.51
CA VAL A 444 -31.85 6.30 -1.24
C VAL A 444 -30.50 5.95 -0.58
N VAL A 445 -30.41 6.03 0.75
CA VAL A 445 -29.20 5.67 1.49
C VAL A 445 -28.85 4.19 1.27
N TYR A 446 -29.84 3.32 1.39
CA TYR A 446 -29.70 1.88 1.17
C TYR A 446 -29.26 1.58 -0.27
N LYS A 447 -29.90 2.23 -1.26
CA LYS A 447 -29.55 2.10 -2.67
C LYS A 447 -28.08 2.46 -2.91
N ARG A 448 -27.62 3.56 -2.32
CA ARG A 448 -26.24 4.02 -2.47
C ARG A 448 -25.24 3.02 -1.89
N VAL A 449 -25.48 2.49 -0.70
CA VAL A 449 -24.60 1.48 -0.08
C VAL A 449 -24.53 0.23 -0.95
N LEU A 450 -25.67 -0.34 -1.34
CA LEU A 450 -25.71 -1.53 -2.21
C LEU A 450 -24.99 -1.29 -3.54
N ALA A 451 -25.22 -0.14 -4.17
CA ALA A 451 -24.61 0.19 -5.46
C ALA A 451 -23.08 0.30 -5.38
N ARG A 452 -22.54 0.83 -4.27
CA ARG A 452 -21.09 1.09 -4.12
C ARG A 452 -20.30 -0.09 -3.56
N THR A 453 -20.88 -0.86 -2.65
CA THR A 453 -20.16 -1.94 -1.97
C THR A 453 -20.48 -3.31 -2.57
N VAL A 454 -21.76 -3.66 -2.69
CA VAL A 454 -22.21 -5.01 -3.06
C VAL A 454 -22.28 -5.19 -4.58
N PHE A 455 -23.07 -4.39 -5.29
CA PHE A 455 -23.33 -4.57 -6.72
C PHE A 455 -22.11 -4.36 -7.60
N MET A 456 -21.17 -3.48 -7.20
CA MET A 456 -19.88 -3.32 -7.87
C MET A 456 -19.09 -4.63 -8.00
N ARG A 457 -19.35 -5.61 -7.13
CA ARG A 457 -18.59 -6.87 -7.01
C ARG A 457 -19.32 -8.04 -7.66
N MET A 458 -20.56 -7.85 -8.10
CA MET A 458 -21.32 -8.87 -8.82
C MET A 458 -20.92 -8.89 -10.28
N SER A 459 -20.13 -9.90 -10.69
CA SER A 459 -19.63 -10.02 -12.06
C SER A 459 -20.70 -10.38 -13.10
N ASP A 460 -21.82 -10.94 -12.66
CA ASP A 460 -22.96 -11.39 -13.46
C ASP A 460 -24.06 -10.33 -13.62
N LEU A 461 -23.84 -9.12 -13.11
CA LEU A 461 -24.82 -8.04 -13.12
C LEU A 461 -24.77 -7.22 -14.42
N SER A 462 -25.94 -6.86 -14.94
CA SER A 462 -26.08 -5.99 -16.12
C SER A 462 -27.14 -4.93 -15.90
N SER A 463 -27.10 -3.85 -16.69
CA SER A 463 -28.16 -2.82 -16.66
C SER A 463 -29.54 -3.36 -17.01
N ASP A 464 -29.65 -4.51 -17.69
CA ASP A 464 -30.95 -5.13 -18.00
C ASP A 464 -31.60 -5.79 -16.77
N ALA A 465 -30.85 -5.95 -15.66
CA ALA A 465 -31.38 -6.46 -14.40
C ALA A 465 -32.14 -5.41 -13.57
N PHE A 466 -32.14 -4.14 -14.03
CA PHE A 466 -32.72 -3.01 -13.32
C PHE A 466 -33.89 -2.39 -14.08
N ALA A 467 -34.89 -1.93 -13.35
CA ALA A 467 -36.00 -1.12 -13.84
C ALA A 467 -35.55 0.31 -14.18
N GLU A 468 -36.38 1.03 -14.96
CA GLU A 468 -36.04 2.38 -15.42
C GLU A 468 -35.81 3.38 -14.27
N THR A 469 -36.59 3.29 -13.19
CA THR A 469 -36.44 4.17 -12.02
C THR A 469 -35.11 3.95 -11.29
N GLU A 470 -34.60 2.72 -11.28
CA GLU A 470 -33.33 2.34 -10.67
C GLU A 470 -32.15 2.81 -11.52
N LEU A 471 -32.26 2.65 -12.85
CA LEU A 471 -31.28 3.18 -13.79
C LEU A 471 -31.18 4.71 -13.74
N LEU A 472 -32.32 5.40 -13.57
CA LEU A 472 -32.33 6.86 -13.36
C LEU A 472 -31.61 7.25 -12.06
N PHE A 473 -31.81 6.50 -10.98
CA PHE A 473 -31.05 6.70 -9.74
C PHE A 473 -29.54 6.52 -9.96
N LEU A 474 -29.13 5.46 -10.67
CA LEU A 474 -27.71 5.21 -10.94
C LEU A 474 -27.08 6.29 -11.86
N ILE A 475 -27.86 6.88 -12.77
CA ILE A 475 -27.43 8.02 -13.57
C ILE A 475 -27.29 9.26 -12.68
N ASP A 476 -28.22 9.50 -11.77
CA ASP A 476 -28.17 10.65 -10.85
C ASP A 476 -26.95 10.61 -9.91
N GLU A 477 -26.54 9.41 -9.48
CA GLU A 477 -25.34 9.20 -8.65
C GLU A 477 -24.04 9.70 -9.32
N LEU A 478 -24.02 9.93 -10.64
CA LEU A 478 -22.88 10.53 -11.33
C LEU A 478 -22.59 11.98 -10.89
N HIS A 479 -23.50 12.64 -10.18
CA HIS A 479 -23.25 13.93 -9.52
C HIS A 479 -22.34 13.84 -8.28
N VAL A 480 -22.16 12.65 -7.72
CA VAL A 480 -21.32 12.41 -6.54
C VAL A 480 -19.91 11.98 -7.01
N PRO A 481 -18.83 12.31 -6.26
CA PRO A 481 -17.51 11.78 -6.56
C PRO A 481 -17.53 10.26 -6.67
N ALA A 482 -16.83 9.73 -7.67
CA ALA A 482 -16.66 8.29 -7.84
C ALA A 482 -15.79 7.72 -6.70
N ASP A 483 -16.00 6.45 -6.36
CA ASP A 483 -15.05 5.70 -5.56
C ASP A 483 -13.72 5.62 -6.34
N SER A 484 -12.61 5.98 -5.69
CA SER A 484 -11.28 6.04 -6.32
C SER A 484 -10.81 4.67 -6.82
N PHE A 485 -11.28 3.57 -6.23
CA PHE A 485 -10.83 2.21 -6.58
C PHE A 485 -11.67 1.55 -7.67
N TYR A 486 -12.99 1.78 -7.67
CA TYR A 486 -13.91 1.03 -8.54
C TYR A 486 -14.71 1.89 -9.52
N GLY A 487 -14.70 3.22 -9.37
CA GLY A 487 -15.51 4.12 -10.18
C GLY A 487 -17.01 4.03 -9.85
N HIS A 488 -17.86 4.17 -10.88
CA HIS A 488 -19.32 4.12 -10.76
C HIS A 488 -19.87 2.79 -11.30
N LEU A 489 -20.94 2.26 -10.68
CA LEU A 489 -21.57 0.97 -11.03
C LEU A 489 -21.94 0.86 -12.51
N LEU A 490 -22.49 1.91 -13.10
CA LEU A 490 -22.84 1.92 -14.51
C LEU A 490 -21.67 1.58 -15.43
N GLY A 491 -20.43 1.95 -15.08
CA GLY A 491 -19.25 1.61 -15.87
C GLY A 491 -19.03 0.09 -15.95
N GLY A 492 -19.38 -0.62 -14.87
CA GLY A 492 -19.23 -2.07 -14.75
C GLY A 492 -20.43 -2.87 -15.25
N ILE A 493 -21.64 -2.30 -15.35
CA ILE A 493 -22.88 -3.05 -15.68
C ILE A 493 -23.56 -2.63 -17.00
N ALA A 494 -23.32 -1.41 -17.51
CA ALA A 494 -24.06 -0.86 -18.65
C ALA A 494 -23.92 -1.69 -19.93
N THR A 495 -25.01 -2.24 -20.47
CA THR A 495 -24.99 -2.97 -21.75
C THR A 495 -24.73 -2.03 -22.94
N GLU A 496 -24.30 -2.57 -24.09
CA GLU A 496 -24.08 -1.76 -25.30
C GLU A 496 -25.33 -0.94 -25.67
N ARG A 497 -26.50 -1.57 -25.58
CA ARG A 497 -27.80 -0.94 -25.84
C ARG A 497 -28.02 0.25 -24.90
N PHE A 498 -27.82 0.06 -23.60
CA PHE A 498 -27.99 1.13 -22.62
C PHE A 498 -27.01 2.29 -22.85
N VAL A 499 -25.75 2.01 -23.20
CA VAL A 499 -24.76 3.05 -23.51
C VAL A 499 -25.22 3.89 -24.71
N ILE A 500 -25.60 3.24 -25.82
CA ILE A 500 -25.97 3.92 -27.07
C ILE A 500 -27.28 4.69 -26.94
N GLU A 501 -28.29 4.09 -26.31
CA GLU A 501 -29.64 4.64 -26.27
C GLU A 501 -29.85 5.64 -25.13
N ARG A 502 -29.07 5.54 -24.03
CA ARG A 502 -29.30 6.34 -22.82
C ARG A 502 -28.12 7.20 -22.38
N LEU A 503 -26.89 6.68 -22.39
CA LEU A 503 -25.73 7.42 -21.85
C LEU A 503 -25.09 8.37 -22.86
N VAL A 504 -24.87 7.93 -24.11
CA VAL A 504 -24.27 8.77 -25.16
C VAL A 504 -25.13 10.01 -25.46
N PRO A 505 -26.47 9.93 -25.56
CA PRO A 505 -27.31 11.09 -25.88
C PRO A 505 -27.26 12.23 -24.86
N ILE A 506 -26.85 11.96 -23.62
CA ILE A 506 -26.79 12.96 -22.54
C ILE A 506 -25.37 13.52 -22.31
N VAL A 507 -24.41 13.15 -23.15
CA VAL A 507 -23.06 13.73 -23.12
C VAL A 507 -23.10 15.13 -23.75
N THR A 508 -22.63 16.13 -23.01
CA THR A 508 -22.47 17.52 -23.49
C THR A 508 -20.99 17.91 -23.45
N SER A 509 -20.64 19.12 -23.92
CA SER A 509 -19.28 19.68 -23.78
C SER A 509 -19.03 20.37 -22.44
N GLU A 510 -20.01 20.38 -21.54
CA GLU A 510 -19.93 21.09 -20.27
C GLU A 510 -18.84 20.49 -19.35
N ALA A 511 -18.13 21.36 -18.65
CA ALA A 511 -17.13 21.01 -17.65
C ALA A 511 -17.80 20.85 -16.27
N SER A 512 -18.69 19.88 -16.12
CA SER A 512 -19.32 19.54 -14.85
C SER A 512 -18.82 18.19 -14.31
N ARG A 513 -18.94 17.98 -13.01
CA ARG A 513 -18.59 16.69 -12.38
C ARG A 513 -19.39 15.54 -12.99
N PHE A 514 -20.69 15.76 -13.20
CA PHE A 514 -21.56 14.81 -13.87
C PHE A 514 -21.01 14.40 -15.24
N GLN A 515 -20.66 15.37 -16.09
CA GLN A 515 -20.11 15.08 -17.41
C GLN A 515 -18.73 14.38 -17.34
N LYS A 516 -17.88 14.73 -16.37
CA LYS A 516 -16.61 14.03 -16.12
C LYS A 516 -16.86 12.55 -15.79
N ASN A 517 -17.76 12.28 -14.86
CA ASN A 517 -18.09 10.93 -14.40
C ASN A 517 -18.81 10.11 -15.48
N LEU A 518 -19.75 10.72 -16.22
CA LEU A 518 -20.45 10.09 -17.34
C LEU A 518 -19.47 9.66 -18.43
N ARG A 519 -18.53 10.53 -18.82
CA ARG A 519 -17.49 10.17 -19.81
C ARG A 519 -16.59 9.06 -19.30
N ALA A 520 -16.26 9.03 -18.01
CA ALA A 520 -15.51 7.93 -17.41
C ALA A 520 -16.29 6.61 -17.47
N VAL A 521 -17.58 6.60 -17.10
CA VAL A 521 -18.48 5.44 -17.21
C VAL A 521 -18.55 4.91 -18.65
N ILE A 522 -18.76 5.78 -19.64
CA ILE A 522 -18.83 5.38 -21.05
C ILE A 522 -17.50 4.80 -21.54
N ARG A 523 -16.37 5.35 -21.09
CA ARG A 523 -15.04 4.80 -21.42
C ARG A 523 -14.84 3.42 -20.80
N THR A 524 -15.17 3.23 -19.52
CA THR A 524 -15.07 1.93 -18.84
C THR A 524 -15.95 0.89 -19.52
N ALA A 525 -17.21 1.22 -19.82
CA ALA A 525 -18.10 0.33 -20.57
C ALA A 525 -17.56 0.03 -21.98
N GLY A 526 -17.01 1.03 -22.67
CA GLY A 526 -16.34 0.87 -23.95
C GLY A 526 -15.18 -0.12 -23.92
N LEU A 527 -14.30 -0.03 -22.92
CA LEU A 527 -13.20 -0.99 -22.73
C LEU A 527 -13.74 -2.42 -22.56
N ARG A 528 -14.77 -2.61 -21.74
CA ARG A 528 -15.41 -3.92 -21.52
C ARG A 528 -16.03 -4.49 -22.79
N HIS A 529 -16.62 -3.65 -23.63
CA HIS A 529 -17.27 -4.06 -24.88
C HIS A 529 -16.30 -4.13 -26.07
N GLY A 530 -15.03 -3.71 -25.91
CA GLY A 530 -14.09 -3.57 -27.03
C GLY A 530 -14.48 -2.46 -28.02
N ARG A 531 -15.15 -1.39 -27.56
CA ARG A 531 -15.64 -0.29 -28.39
C ARG A 531 -15.19 1.08 -27.90
N ARG A 532 -15.19 2.05 -28.81
CA ARG A 532 -14.97 3.46 -28.50
C ARG A 532 -16.22 4.27 -28.81
N TYR A 533 -16.98 4.63 -27.78
CA TYR A 533 -18.23 5.39 -27.92
C TYR A 533 -18.02 6.92 -27.99
N LEU A 534 -16.86 7.43 -27.55
CA LEU A 534 -16.54 8.86 -27.55
C LEU A 534 -15.30 9.16 -28.41
N SER A 535 -15.38 10.20 -29.25
CA SER A 535 -14.22 10.83 -29.91
C SER A 535 -13.37 11.59 -28.89
N ARG A 536 -12.04 11.69 -29.07
CA ARG A 536 -11.15 12.43 -28.14
C ARG A 536 -11.37 13.92 -28.40
N SER A 537 -11.99 14.61 -27.45
CA SER A 537 -12.09 16.08 -27.36
C SER A 537 -11.00 16.62 -26.46
#